data_AF-A0A7W0ZZQ5-F1
#
_entry.id   AF-A0A7W0ZZQ5-F1
#
_cell.length_a   1.000
_cell.length_b   1.000
_cell.length_c   1.000
_cell.angle_alpha   90.00
_cell.angle_beta   90.00
_cell.angle_gamma   90.00
#
_symmetry.space_group_name_H-M   'P 1'
#
loop_
_entity.id
_entity.type
_entity.pdbx_description
1 polymer ?
#
loop_
_entity_poly.entity_id
_entity_poly.type
_entity_poly.pdbx_seq_one_letter_code
_entity_poly.pdbx_strand_id
1 'polypeptide(L)'
;MSATCVPKCHRAPECGDGYACNADGFCHIAVGQAGDKCTSEVQCAPGLSCQIDGEATDADGRLLASCTAQNSSRPAGSSCAGDLDCRNGTCALGRCVDLCKDTRDCGSGTACMGIPRVEADGEIFDGCLPPTGSISWSIPVTTPTSDTILVPVPDAARSATVVFQVDDLAQRVGARTVSAPSGPVIYTKPCEPGINPSCDQMVAADQYYAQPLRHLPDYGQSVLQMPTSPSLPLEAGAYRIGVSSFRANGAAGSAIPRVTAVVKMDAGVFLDLHFHFLNLEDHPCQSAFGGATLDAAHAKEAAFFTGDFLGELRTIFAGGNIALEDPTYHDIKNKPDLDGIAVADVGSLLALGTHETGIDVFFVRTLSPVGLQAFGPNPGPAGVPGTRQSGIVIGIDTLCYRSWTQLARLTAHELGRYMGLYHNVELEVAQHPTWRDPIADSDDSNTNLMFFSEIGGITLSAGQREILTKSAVLR
;
A
#
# COMPACT_ATOMS: atom_id res chain seq x y z
N MET A 1 -14.22 50.87 -27.35
CA MET A 1 -14.06 49.39 -27.33
C MET A 1 -13.23 49.05 -26.11
N SER A 2 -13.86 48.51 -25.07
CA SER A 2 -13.14 48.08 -23.86
C SER A 2 -12.46 46.76 -24.20
N ALA A 3 -11.12 46.74 -24.25
CA ALA A 3 -10.37 45.51 -24.39
C ALA A 3 -10.50 44.73 -23.07
N THR A 4 -11.42 43.78 -23.03
CA THR A 4 -11.54 42.85 -21.91
C THR A 4 -10.31 41.96 -21.94
N CYS A 5 -9.42 42.08 -20.95
CA CYS A 5 -8.35 41.12 -20.75
C CYS A 5 -8.98 39.75 -20.49
N VAL A 6 -8.91 38.84 -21.46
CA VAL A 6 -9.31 37.45 -21.25
C VAL A 6 -8.12 36.74 -20.60
N PRO A 7 -8.29 36.11 -19.41
CA PRO A 7 -7.24 35.31 -18.82
C PRO A 7 -6.87 34.17 -19.77
N LYS A 8 -5.57 33.92 -19.95
CA LYS A 8 -5.09 32.73 -20.65
C LYS A 8 -5.26 31.54 -19.71
N CYS A 9 -6.18 30.65 -20.01
CA CYS A 9 -6.30 29.39 -19.29
C CYS A 9 -5.22 28.42 -19.77
N HIS A 10 -4.75 27.56 -18.87
CA HIS A 10 -3.90 26.42 -19.15
C HIS A 10 -4.64 25.09 -19.04
N ARG A 11 -5.66 25.04 -18.19
CA ARG A 11 -6.52 23.88 -17.93
C ARG A 11 -7.99 24.29 -17.98
N ALA A 12 -8.85 23.38 -18.41
CA ALA A 12 -10.27 23.67 -18.58
C ALA A 12 -10.98 24.06 -17.27
N PRO A 13 -10.67 23.48 -16.10
CA PRO A 13 -11.32 23.91 -14.84
C PRO A 13 -11.05 25.38 -14.46
N GLU A 14 -10.03 26.02 -15.03
CA GLU A 14 -9.78 27.46 -14.83
C GLU A 14 -10.83 28.35 -15.51
N CYS A 15 -11.56 27.81 -16.50
CA CYS A 15 -12.65 28.50 -17.19
C CYS A 15 -14.00 28.41 -16.46
N GLY A 16 -14.12 27.55 -15.45
CA GLY A 16 -15.37 27.25 -14.76
C GLY A 16 -16.23 26.17 -15.46
N ASP A 17 -17.24 25.69 -14.75
CA ASP A 17 -18.11 24.59 -15.22
C ASP A 17 -18.82 24.94 -16.54
N GLY A 18 -18.81 24.01 -17.50
CA GLY A 18 -19.42 24.17 -18.82
C GLY A 18 -18.61 25.02 -19.81
N TYR A 19 -17.33 25.27 -19.52
CA TYR A 19 -16.38 25.92 -20.42
C TYR A 19 -15.16 25.03 -20.65
N ALA A 20 -14.60 25.12 -21.85
CA ALA A 20 -13.36 24.45 -22.23
C ALA A 20 -12.24 25.46 -22.48
N CYS A 21 -11.00 25.04 -22.18
CA CYS A 21 -9.81 25.80 -22.51
C CYS A 21 -9.25 25.31 -23.86
N ASN A 22 -9.21 26.17 -24.87
CA ASN A 22 -8.64 25.78 -26.17
C ASN A 22 -7.10 25.83 -26.16
N ALA A 23 -6.47 25.40 -27.26
CA ALA A 23 -5.01 25.37 -27.39
C ALA A 23 -4.34 26.76 -27.30
N ASP A 24 -5.06 27.83 -27.61
CA ASP A 24 -4.60 29.21 -27.51
C ASP A 24 -4.78 29.80 -26.10
N GLY A 25 -5.37 29.04 -25.18
CA GLY A 25 -5.64 29.44 -23.80
C GLY A 25 -6.90 30.30 -23.66
N PHE A 26 -7.86 30.23 -24.58
CA PHE A 26 -9.14 30.92 -24.46
C PHE A 26 -10.25 30.00 -23.97
N CYS A 27 -10.99 30.50 -22.98
CA CYS A 27 -12.20 29.87 -22.49
C CYS A 27 -13.34 30.04 -23.49
N HIS A 28 -13.98 28.94 -23.87
CA HIS A 28 -15.17 28.94 -24.72
C HIS A 28 -16.25 28.06 -24.11
N ILE A 29 -17.51 28.39 -24.35
CA ILE A 29 -18.63 27.61 -23.83
C ILE A 29 -18.64 26.23 -24.51
N ALA A 30 -18.80 25.18 -23.71
CA ALA A 30 -19.02 23.84 -24.20
C ALA A 30 -20.41 23.74 -24.83
N VAL A 31 -20.51 23.05 -25.97
CA VAL A 31 -21.74 23.04 -26.79
C VAL A 31 -22.54 21.75 -26.69
N GLY A 32 -22.00 20.69 -26.07
CA GLY A 32 -22.66 19.40 -25.94
C GLY A 32 -23.98 19.49 -25.19
N GLN A 33 -25.03 18.97 -25.80
CA GLN A 33 -26.39 18.92 -25.26
C GLN A 33 -26.65 17.60 -24.54
N ALA A 34 -27.76 17.52 -23.81
CA ALA A 34 -28.14 16.29 -23.12
C ALA A 34 -28.28 15.11 -24.10
N GLY A 35 -27.58 14.01 -23.82
CA GLY A 35 -27.51 12.81 -24.66
C GLY A 35 -26.47 12.84 -25.78
N ASP A 36 -25.78 13.97 -25.99
CA ASP A 36 -24.64 14.00 -26.90
C ASP A 36 -23.50 13.15 -26.32
N LYS A 37 -22.83 12.37 -27.17
CA LYS A 37 -21.63 11.63 -26.78
C LYS A 37 -20.54 12.58 -26.30
N CYS A 38 -19.87 12.20 -25.23
CA CYS A 38 -18.75 12.95 -24.68
C CYS A 38 -17.61 12.00 -24.30
N THR A 39 -16.42 12.58 -24.18
CA THR A 39 -15.17 11.93 -23.74
C THR A 39 -14.50 12.74 -22.64
N SER A 40 -15.08 13.89 -22.28
CA SER A 40 -14.58 14.75 -21.21
C SER A 40 -15.69 15.66 -20.70
N GLU A 41 -15.64 16.01 -19.42
CA GLU A 41 -16.49 17.03 -18.80
C GLU A 41 -16.56 18.34 -19.59
N VAL A 42 -15.46 18.72 -20.25
CA VAL A 42 -15.33 20.00 -20.95
C VAL A 42 -16.13 20.06 -22.25
N GLN A 43 -16.73 18.94 -22.67
CA GLN A 43 -17.54 18.85 -23.88
C GLN A 43 -19.03 19.13 -23.61
N CYS A 44 -19.45 19.09 -22.34
CA CYS A 44 -20.85 19.22 -21.96
C CYS A 44 -21.19 20.66 -21.55
N ALA A 45 -22.33 21.17 -22.04
CA ALA A 45 -22.78 22.53 -21.75
C ALA A 45 -23.01 22.79 -20.24
N PRO A 46 -23.02 24.05 -19.78
CA PRO A 46 -23.26 24.37 -18.37
C PRO A 46 -24.51 23.69 -17.79
N GLY A 47 -24.36 23.06 -16.62
CA GLY A 47 -25.40 22.26 -15.97
C GLY A 47 -25.44 20.78 -16.39
N LEU A 48 -24.59 20.37 -17.34
CA LEU A 48 -24.38 18.98 -17.74
C LEU A 48 -22.97 18.50 -17.34
N SER A 49 -22.81 17.19 -17.17
CA SER A 49 -21.54 16.48 -16.94
C SER A 49 -21.42 15.32 -17.90
N CYS A 50 -20.18 14.89 -18.18
CA CYS A 50 -19.93 13.73 -19.01
C CYS A 50 -20.02 12.44 -18.17
N GLN A 51 -21.13 11.71 -18.27
CA GLN A 51 -21.38 10.53 -17.44
C GLN A 51 -21.28 9.26 -18.28
N ILE A 52 -20.72 8.20 -17.71
CA ILE A 52 -20.56 6.92 -18.41
C ILE A 52 -21.91 6.21 -18.58
N ASP A 53 -22.25 5.83 -19.81
CA ASP A 53 -23.53 5.27 -20.22
C ASP A 53 -23.56 3.73 -20.13
N GLY A 54 -23.46 3.19 -18.92
CA GLY A 54 -23.48 1.74 -18.70
C GLY A 54 -22.17 1.04 -19.08
N GLU A 55 -22.27 -0.10 -19.78
CA GLU A 55 -21.15 -1.03 -20.06
C GLU A 55 -20.68 -1.01 -21.53
N ALA A 56 -21.30 -0.19 -22.39
CA ALA A 56 -20.94 -0.16 -23.80
C ALA A 56 -19.58 0.51 -24.02
N THR A 57 -18.73 -0.08 -24.87
CA THR A 57 -17.40 0.44 -25.19
C THR A 57 -17.29 0.93 -26.64
N ASP A 58 -16.32 1.82 -26.88
CA ASP A 58 -15.93 2.27 -28.22
C ASP A 58 -14.98 1.25 -28.90
N ALA A 59 -14.45 1.63 -30.07
CA ALA A 59 -13.56 0.77 -30.84
C ALA A 59 -12.20 0.51 -30.16
N ASP A 60 -11.81 1.35 -29.20
CA ASP A 60 -10.57 1.24 -28.43
C ASP A 60 -10.79 0.51 -27.10
N GLY A 61 -12.03 0.03 -26.83
CA GLY A 61 -12.38 -0.64 -25.59
C GLY A 61 -12.60 0.34 -24.42
N ARG A 62 -12.84 1.61 -24.69
CA ARG A 62 -13.17 2.59 -23.65
C ARG A 62 -14.67 2.74 -23.46
N LEU A 63 -15.12 2.88 -22.22
CA LEU A 63 -16.52 3.07 -21.90
C LEU A 63 -17.08 4.34 -22.54
N LEU A 64 -18.24 4.20 -23.18
CA LEU A 64 -18.98 5.31 -23.78
C LEU A 64 -19.59 6.19 -22.70
N ALA A 65 -19.62 7.49 -22.94
CA ALA A 65 -20.23 8.48 -22.07
C ALA A 65 -21.09 9.47 -22.86
N SER A 66 -22.06 10.07 -22.17
CA SER A 66 -22.89 11.13 -22.71
C SER A 66 -23.08 12.28 -21.73
N CYS A 67 -23.36 13.46 -22.29
CA CYS A 67 -23.68 14.63 -21.49
C CYS A 67 -25.03 14.43 -20.81
N THR A 68 -25.02 14.36 -19.49
CA THR A 68 -26.21 14.18 -18.64
C THR A 68 -26.29 15.30 -17.61
N ALA A 69 -27.49 15.61 -17.11
CA ALA A 69 -27.65 16.62 -16.08
C ALA A 69 -26.77 16.33 -14.86
N GLN A 70 -26.05 17.35 -14.38
CA GLN A 70 -25.21 17.21 -13.19
C GLN A 70 -26.06 16.86 -11.97
N ASN A 71 -25.52 16.01 -11.10
CA ASN A 71 -26.11 15.74 -9.79
C ASN A 71 -25.79 16.90 -8.83
N SER A 72 -26.68 17.19 -7.89
CA SER A 72 -26.44 18.19 -6.83
C SER A 72 -25.59 17.62 -5.68
N SER A 73 -24.55 16.86 -6.01
CA SER A 73 -23.75 16.06 -5.07
C SER A 73 -22.29 16.53 -5.04
N ARG A 74 -21.33 15.66 -4.67
CA ARG A 74 -19.97 16.07 -4.29
C ARG A 74 -19.10 16.36 -5.53
N PRO A 75 -18.17 17.34 -5.47
CA PRO A 75 -17.26 17.63 -6.57
C PRO A 75 -16.18 16.56 -6.74
N ALA A 76 -15.50 16.57 -7.88
CA ALA A 76 -14.36 15.69 -8.15
C ALA A 76 -13.28 15.75 -7.05
N GLY A 77 -12.63 14.61 -6.79
CA GLY A 77 -11.68 14.40 -5.70
C GLY A 77 -12.30 14.10 -4.33
N SER A 78 -13.60 14.38 -4.14
CA SER A 78 -14.32 14.04 -2.90
C SER A 78 -14.44 12.53 -2.73
N SER A 79 -14.53 12.05 -1.48
CA SER A 79 -14.83 10.63 -1.24
C SER A 79 -16.26 10.28 -1.66
N CYS A 80 -16.46 9.06 -2.15
CA CYS A 80 -17.75 8.52 -2.56
C CYS A 80 -17.84 7.01 -2.27
N ALA A 81 -19.06 6.51 -2.10
CA ALA A 81 -19.37 5.08 -2.02
C ALA A 81 -19.98 4.55 -3.32
N GLY A 82 -20.54 5.43 -4.15
CA GLY A 82 -21.05 5.10 -5.49
C GLY A 82 -21.33 6.34 -6.32
N ASP A 83 -21.68 6.13 -7.60
CA ASP A 83 -21.83 7.17 -8.62
C ASP A 83 -22.76 8.33 -8.23
N LEU A 84 -23.86 8.04 -7.53
CA LEU A 84 -24.84 9.04 -7.12
C LEU A 84 -24.29 10.06 -6.11
N ASP A 85 -23.21 9.72 -5.40
CA ASP A 85 -22.53 10.65 -4.48
C ASP A 85 -21.76 11.75 -5.23
N CYS A 86 -21.54 11.58 -6.54
CA CYS A 86 -20.66 12.43 -7.35
C CYS A 86 -21.45 13.30 -8.32
N ARG A 87 -21.05 14.57 -8.40
CA ARG A 87 -21.68 15.60 -9.24
C ARG A 87 -21.71 15.18 -10.72
N ASN A 88 -20.64 14.54 -11.14
CA ASN A 88 -20.42 14.00 -12.48
C ASN A 88 -20.89 12.55 -12.66
N GLY A 89 -21.56 11.97 -11.65
CA GLY A 89 -22.10 10.61 -11.73
C GLY A 89 -21.05 9.50 -11.83
N THR A 90 -19.78 9.76 -11.48
CA THR A 90 -18.71 8.75 -11.58
C THR A 90 -17.91 8.67 -10.28
N CYS A 91 -18.07 7.56 -9.57
CA CYS A 91 -17.28 7.19 -8.41
C CYS A 91 -16.32 6.06 -8.77
N ALA A 92 -15.02 6.32 -8.72
CA ALA A 92 -14.00 5.31 -8.95
C ALA A 92 -12.90 5.41 -7.89
N LEU A 93 -12.40 4.27 -7.42
CA LEU A 93 -11.37 4.20 -6.36
C LEU A 93 -11.79 4.96 -5.09
N GLY A 94 -13.09 4.96 -4.77
CA GLY A 94 -13.66 5.71 -3.64
C GLY A 94 -13.61 7.23 -3.79
N ARG A 95 -13.38 7.76 -5.00
CA ARG A 95 -13.29 9.19 -5.30
C ARG A 95 -14.23 9.58 -6.44
N CYS A 96 -14.79 10.78 -6.38
CA CYS A 96 -15.50 11.36 -7.51
C CYS A 96 -14.49 11.74 -8.59
N VAL A 97 -14.67 11.23 -9.81
CA VAL A 97 -13.68 11.36 -10.90
C VAL A 97 -14.32 12.04 -12.10
N ASP A 98 -13.75 13.15 -12.55
CA ASP A 98 -14.16 13.82 -13.80
C ASP A 98 -13.62 13.04 -15.00
N LEU A 99 -14.44 12.85 -16.03
CA LEU A 99 -14.00 12.26 -17.30
C LEU A 99 -13.10 13.26 -18.06
N CYS A 100 -12.06 12.74 -18.68
CA CYS A 100 -11.08 13.55 -19.40
C CYS A 100 -10.67 12.89 -20.70
N LYS A 101 -10.26 13.72 -21.66
CA LYS A 101 -9.62 13.28 -22.89
C LYS A 101 -8.12 13.55 -22.82
N ASP A 102 -7.71 14.64 -22.19
CA ASP A 102 -6.31 14.96 -21.93
C ASP A 102 -6.09 15.61 -20.56
N THR A 103 -4.84 15.68 -20.10
CA THR A 103 -4.49 16.20 -18.77
C THR A 103 -4.90 17.67 -18.56
N ARG A 104 -5.12 18.45 -19.63
CA ARG A 104 -5.61 19.84 -19.51
C ARG A 104 -7.10 19.89 -19.16
N ASP A 105 -7.85 18.82 -19.37
CA ASP A 105 -9.23 18.73 -18.92
C ASP A 105 -9.32 18.58 -17.39
N CYS A 106 -8.22 18.14 -16.77
CA CYS A 106 -8.14 17.85 -15.35
C CYS A 106 -7.74 19.07 -14.51
N GLY A 107 -8.26 19.12 -13.27
CA GLY A 107 -7.92 20.13 -12.27
C GLY A 107 -6.44 20.17 -11.91
N SER A 108 -6.00 21.26 -11.27
CA SER A 108 -4.61 21.35 -10.79
C SER A 108 -4.29 20.19 -9.83
N GLY A 109 -3.13 19.56 -10.02
CA GLY A 109 -2.71 18.41 -9.22
C GLY A 109 -3.29 17.05 -9.67
N THR A 110 -4.06 17.00 -10.76
CA THR A 110 -4.53 15.75 -11.37
C THR A 110 -4.06 15.62 -12.83
N ALA A 111 -4.07 14.38 -13.32
CA ALA A 111 -3.73 13.99 -14.68
C ALA A 111 -4.78 13.02 -15.25
N CYS A 112 -4.90 13.02 -16.58
CA CYS A 112 -5.82 12.13 -17.27
C CYS A 112 -5.18 10.76 -17.51
N MET A 113 -5.85 9.68 -17.11
CA MET A 113 -5.35 8.32 -17.24
C MET A 113 -6.49 7.30 -17.35
N GLY A 114 -6.19 6.11 -17.87
CA GLY A 114 -7.13 4.99 -17.91
C GLY A 114 -7.40 4.43 -16.50
N ILE A 115 -8.69 4.26 -16.18
CA ILE A 115 -9.20 3.76 -14.92
C ILE A 115 -10.15 2.59 -15.22
N PRO A 116 -9.89 1.40 -14.67
CA PRO A 116 -10.82 0.27 -14.79
C PRO A 116 -12.08 0.52 -13.95
N ARG A 117 -13.26 0.34 -14.54
CA ARG A 117 -14.55 0.48 -13.86
C ARG A 117 -15.06 -0.85 -13.34
N VAL A 118 -15.26 -0.95 -12.03
CA VAL A 118 -15.71 -2.17 -11.37
C VAL A 118 -17.13 -2.57 -11.78
N GLU A 119 -18.01 -1.59 -11.93
CA GLU A 119 -19.41 -1.78 -12.33
C GLU A 119 -19.56 -2.26 -13.78
N ALA A 120 -18.51 -2.10 -14.60
CA ALA A 120 -18.46 -2.56 -15.97
C ALA A 120 -17.39 -3.65 -16.15
N ASP A 121 -17.24 -4.53 -15.16
CA ASP A 121 -16.36 -5.71 -15.18
C ASP A 121 -14.88 -5.43 -15.54
N GLY A 122 -14.40 -4.22 -15.24
CA GLY A 122 -13.01 -3.79 -15.48
C GLY A 122 -12.77 -3.08 -16.81
N GLU A 123 -13.80 -2.77 -17.59
CA GLU A 123 -13.68 -1.92 -18.78
C GLU A 123 -13.11 -0.54 -18.43
N ILE A 124 -12.33 0.05 -19.33
CA ILE A 124 -11.53 1.24 -19.04
C ILE A 124 -12.30 2.52 -19.40
N PHE A 125 -12.16 3.57 -18.60
CA PHE A 125 -12.50 4.94 -19.00
C PHE A 125 -11.34 5.88 -18.66
N ASP A 126 -11.26 7.03 -19.34
CA ASP A 126 -10.26 8.04 -19.03
C ASP A 126 -10.81 9.02 -17.98
N GLY A 127 -10.12 9.15 -16.84
CA GLY A 127 -10.54 10.00 -15.73
C GLY A 127 -9.40 10.75 -15.05
N CYS A 128 -9.75 11.83 -14.37
CA CYS A 128 -8.81 12.68 -13.65
C CYS A 128 -8.47 12.13 -12.26
N LEU A 129 -7.23 11.67 -12.06
CA LEU A 129 -6.70 11.24 -10.76
C LEU A 129 -5.41 11.98 -10.40
N PRO A 130 -5.04 12.04 -9.12
CA PRO A 130 -3.69 12.47 -8.72
C PRO A 130 -2.62 11.62 -9.42
N PRO A 131 -1.61 12.22 -10.09
CA PRO A 131 -0.51 11.48 -10.71
C PRO A 131 0.53 11.00 -9.69
N THR A 132 0.41 11.45 -8.43
CA THR A 132 1.36 11.22 -7.34
C THR A 132 0.64 10.84 -6.05
N GLY A 133 1.36 10.24 -5.11
CA GLY A 133 0.85 9.76 -3.84
C GLY A 133 0.17 8.40 -3.93
N SER A 134 -0.71 8.13 -2.98
CA SER A 134 -1.51 6.92 -2.92
C SER A 134 -3.01 7.22 -2.83
N ILE A 135 -3.83 6.32 -3.37
CA ILE A 135 -5.29 6.40 -3.30
C ILE A 135 -5.77 5.16 -2.53
N SER A 136 -6.50 5.39 -1.43
CA SER A 136 -7.07 4.33 -0.61
C SER A 136 -8.60 4.37 -0.65
N TRP A 137 -9.23 3.18 -0.70
CA TRP A 137 -10.68 3.02 -0.61
C TRP A 137 -11.08 1.66 -0.05
N SER A 138 -12.30 1.57 0.47
CA SER A 138 -12.88 0.32 0.95
C SER A 138 -13.64 -0.39 -0.18
N ILE A 139 -13.49 -1.71 -0.25
CA ILE A 139 -14.21 -2.58 -1.19
C ILE A 139 -15.29 -3.33 -0.41
N PRO A 140 -16.58 -3.19 -0.78
CA PRO A 140 -17.66 -3.85 -0.07
C PRO A 140 -17.59 -5.37 -0.25
N VAL A 141 -17.65 -6.10 0.85
CA VAL A 141 -17.78 -7.56 0.89
C VAL A 141 -18.97 -7.90 1.78
N THR A 142 -19.87 -8.75 1.29
CA THR A 142 -21.16 -9.05 1.95
C THR A 142 -21.23 -10.46 2.51
N THR A 143 -20.28 -11.33 2.18
CA THR A 143 -20.26 -12.73 2.59
C THR A 143 -18.90 -13.10 3.19
N PRO A 144 -18.82 -14.08 4.12
CA PRO A 144 -17.55 -14.57 4.67
C PRO A 144 -16.62 -15.17 3.62
N THR A 145 -17.19 -15.68 2.52
CA THR A 145 -16.47 -16.12 1.33
C THR A 145 -17.10 -15.41 0.14
N SER A 146 -16.36 -14.48 -0.44
CA SER A 146 -16.73 -13.84 -1.70
C SER A 146 -16.01 -14.57 -2.83
N ASP A 147 -16.77 -14.92 -3.87
CA ASP A 147 -16.19 -15.61 -5.01
C ASP A 147 -15.16 -14.73 -5.73
N THR A 148 -15.41 -13.42 -5.84
CA THR A 148 -14.48 -12.46 -6.44
C THR A 148 -14.82 -11.04 -6.01
N ILE A 149 -13.80 -10.26 -5.66
CA ILE A 149 -13.83 -8.78 -5.68
C ILE A 149 -12.97 -8.27 -6.83
N LEU A 150 -13.24 -7.05 -7.29
CA LEU A 150 -12.43 -6.36 -8.28
C LEU A 150 -11.57 -5.29 -7.61
N VAL A 151 -10.28 -5.30 -7.90
CA VAL A 151 -9.34 -4.24 -7.51
C VAL A 151 -8.90 -3.52 -8.77
N PRO A 152 -9.50 -2.35 -9.08
CA PRO A 152 -9.10 -1.55 -10.23
C PRO A 152 -7.71 -0.93 -10.02
N VAL A 153 -6.84 -1.10 -11.01
CA VAL A 153 -5.48 -0.55 -11.06
C VAL A 153 -5.37 0.39 -12.26
N PRO A 154 -5.23 1.71 -12.05
CA PRO A 154 -5.05 2.69 -13.13
C PRO A 154 -3.74 2.53 -13.90
N ASP A 155 -3.66 3.07 -15.11
CA ASP A 155 -2.48 2.98 -15.99
C ASP A 155 -1.19 3.54 -15.38
N ALA A 156 -1.31 4.56 -14.54
CA ALA A 156 -0.16 5.19 -13.89
C ALA A 156 0.29 4.48 -12.61
N ALA A 157 -0.49 3.52 -12.09
CA ALA A 157 -0.20 2.87 -10.82
C ALA A 157 1.11 2.06 -10.89
N ARG A 158 1.88 2.13 -9.81
CA ARG A 158 3.18 1.45 -9.63
C ARG A 158 3.09 0.22 -8.74
N SER A 159 2.15 0.25 -7.79
CA SER A 159 1.81 -0.87 -6.92
C SER A 159 0.36 -0.80 -6.50
N ALA A 160 -0.14 -1.95 -6.03
CA ALA A 160 -1.42 -2.10 -5.37
C ALA A 160 -1.22 -2.95 -4.10
N THR A 161 -1.75 -2.47 -2.99
CA THR A 161 -1.80 -3.18 -1.70
C THR A 161 -3.25 -3.39 -1.33
N VAL A 162 -3.59 -4.61 -0.90
CA VAL A 162 -4.93 -4.97 -0.42
C VAL A 162 -4.80 -5.48 1.01
N VAL A 163 -5.47 -4.80 1.93
CA VAL A 163 -5.52 -5.13 3.35
C VAL A 163 -6.84 -5.83 3.63
N PHE A 164 -6.77 -7.04 4.19
CA PHE A 164 -7.91 -7.83 4.58
C PHE A 164 -8.01 -7.87 6.10
N GLN A 165 -9.19 -7.62 6.67
CA GLN A 165 -9.41 -7.63 8.11
C GLN A 165 -10.70 -8.36 8.49
N VAL A 166 -10.73 -8.98 9.66
CA VAL A 166 -11.92 -9.53 10.30
C VAL A 166 -11.89 -9.20 11.79
N ASP A 167 -13.07 -9.04 12.39
CA ASP A 167 -13.17 -8.75 13.84
C ASP A 167 -12.90 -9.99 14.71
N ASP A 168 -13.15 -11.19 14.17
CA ASP A 168 -12.85 -12.44 14.86
C ASP A 168 -11.37 -12.81 14.68
N LEU A 169 -10.58 -12.52 15.71
CA LEU A 169 -9.13 -12.78 15.74
C LEU A 169 -8.77 -14.26 15.74
N ALA A 170 -9.74 -15.16 15.98
CA ALA A 170 -9.52 -16.60 15.85
C ALA A 170 -9.67 -17.10 14.40
N GLN A 171 -10.06 -16.22 13.47
CA GLN A 171 -10.16 -16.51 12.05
C GLN A 171 -9.02 -15.85 11.28
N ARG A 172 -8.48 -16.59 10.31
CA ARG A 172 -7.57 -16.04 9.30
C ARG A 172 -8.37 -15.35 8.22
N VAL A 173 -7.80 -14.35 7.57
CA VAL A 173 -8.41 -13.65 6.45
C VAL A 173 -7.37 -13.40 5.37
N GLY A 174 -7.76 -13.44 4.09
CA GLY A 174 -6.86 -13.09 3.00
C GLY A 174 -7.39 -13.49 1.62
N ALA A 175 -6.52 -13.40 0.63
CA ALA A 175 -6.79 -13.87 -0.73
C ALA A 175 -6.70 -15.39 -0.82
N ARG A 176 -7.63 -15.96 -1.59
CA ARG A 176 -7.65 -17.38 -2.01
C ARG A 176 -7.07 -17.56 -3.41
N THR A 177 -7.38 -16.64 -4.30
CA THR A 177 -6.90 -16.60 -5.68
C THR A 177 -6.72 -15.15 -6.09
N VAL A 178 -5.73 -14.88 -6.95
CA VAL A 178 -5.58 -13.59 -7.63
C VAL A 178 -5.38 -13.86 -9.11
N SER A 179 -6.21 -13.27 -9.95
CA SER A 179 -6.03 -13.26 -11.41
C SER A 179 -5.66 -11.86 -11.87
N ALA A 180 -4.63 -11.78 -12.71
CA ALA A 180 -4.23 -10.54 -13.36
C ALA A 180 -5.30 -10.09 -14.38
N PRO A 181 -5.35 -8.80 -14.73
CA PRO A 181 -6.23 -8.27 -15.78
C PRO A 181 -6.12 -9.04 -17.11
N SER A 182 -4.92 -9.48 -17.48
CA SER A 182 -4.69 -10.31 -18.69
C SER A 182 -5.30 -11.73 -18.62
N GLY A 183 -5.88 -12.13 -17.48
CA GLY A 183 -6.54 -13.42 -17.26
C GLY A 183 -5.76 -14.52 -16.50
N PRO A 184 -4.41 -14.57 -16.44
CA PRO A 184 -3.73 -15.66 -15.73
C PRO A 184 -3.92 -15.55 -14.22
N VAL A 185 -4.05 -16.71 -13.57
CA VAL A 185 -4.00 -16.82 -12.10
C VAL A 185 -2.54 -16.69 -11.67
N ILE A 186 -2.23 -15.62 -10.93
CA ILE A 186 -0.86 -15.30 -10.46
C ILE A 186 -0.63 -15.65 -8.99
N TYR A 187 -1.69 -16.03 -8.29
CA TYR A 187 -1.63 -16.58 -6.94
C TYR A 187 -2.78 -17.53 -6.68
N THR A 188 -2.47 -18.64 -6.01
CA THR A 188 -3.46 -19.50 -5.36
C THR A 188 -3.00 -19.78 -3.94
N LYS A 189 -3.92 -19.74 -2.97
CA LYS A 189 -3.62 -20.05 -1.57
C LYS A 189 -2.94 -21.42 -1.49
N PRO A 190 -1.77 -21.52 -0.83
CA PRO A 190 -1.15 -22.81 -0.53
C PRO A 190 -2.13 -23.75 0.19
N CYS A 191 -1.90 -25.04 0.03
CA CYS A 191 -2.66 -26.05 0.76
C CYS A 191 -2.46 -25.89 2.28
N GLU A 192 -3.44 -26.36 3.06
CA GLU A 192 -3.38 -26.28 4.51
C GLU A 192 -3.01 -27.64 5.11
N PRO A 193 -1.91 -27.72 5.89
CA PRO A 193 -1.57 -28.93 6.61
C PRO A 193 -2.69 -29.38 7.56
N GLY A 194 -2.96 -30.68 7.61
CA GLY A 194 -3.97 -31.26 8.49
C GLY A 194 -5.41 -31.25 7.97
N ILE A 195 -5.70 -30.55 6.86
CA ILE A 195 -6.98 -30.70 6.13
C ILE A 195 -6.81 -31.64 4.95
N ASN A 196 -5.81 -31.37 4.13
CA ASN A 196 -5.53 -32.16 2.95
C ASN A 196 -4.52 -33.25 3.33
N PRO A 197 -4.87 -34.55 3.22
CA PRO A 197 -3.96 -35.64 3.57
C PRO A 197 -2.64 -35.64 2.77
N SER A 198 -2.61 -35.00 1.59
CA SER A 198 -1.39 -34.87 0.78
C SER A 198 -0.63 -33.56 1.01
N CYS A 199 -1.07 -32.73 1.96
CA CYS A 199 -0.42 -31.47 2.30
C CYS A 199 0.19 -31.58 3.70
N ASP A 200 1.50 -31.76 3.77
CA ASP A 200 2.26 -31.52 4.99
C ASP A 200 2.78 -30.06 5.01
N GLN A 201 3.50 -29.71 6.09
CA GLN A 201 4.09 -28.38 6.24
C GLN A 201 5.08 -28.05 5.12
N MET A 202 5.81 -29.05 4.63
CA MET A 202 6.84 -28.87 3.61
C MET A 202 6.21 -28.58 2.25
N VAL A 203 5.19 -29.34 1.87
CA VAL A 203 4.43 -29.13 0.64
C VAL A 203 3.74 -27.76 0.65
N ALA A 204 3.17 -27.33 1.78
CA ALA A 204 2.57 -26.01 1.91
C ALA A 204 3.60 -24.89 1.72
N ALA A 205 4.78 -25.03 2.31
CA ALA A 205 5.88 -24.09 2.15
C ALA A 205 6.39 -24.05 0.70
N ASP A 206 6.62 -25.20 0.07
CA ASP A 206 7.03 -25.28 -1.34
C ASP A 206 6.01 -24.60 -2.27
N GLN A 207 4.70 -24.79 -2.01
CA GLN A 207 3.64 -24.11 -2.76
C GLN A 207 3.66 -22.60 -2.56
N TYR A 208 3.86 -22.13 -1.32
CA TYR A 208 3.99 -20.70 -1.01
C TYR A 208 5.18 -20.08 -1.75
N TYR A 209 6.35 -20.72 -1.67
CA TYR A 209 7.59 -20.26 -2.29
C TYR A 209 7.64 -20.43 -3.81
N ALA A 210 6.77 -21.26 -4.40
CA ALA A 210 6.61 -21.35 -5.84
C ALA A 210 5.69 -20.25 -6.44
N GLN A 211 4.93 -19.51 -5.62
CA GLN A 211 4.01 -18.50 -6.16
C GLN A 211 4.77 -17.29 -6.74
N PRO A 212 4.34 -16.73 -7.88
CA PRO A 212 4.83 -15.44 -8.37
C PRO A 212 4.53 -14.30 -7.40
N LEU A 213 3.33 -14.33 -6.80
CA LEU A 213 2.82 -13.37 -5.84
C LEU A 213 2.81 -13.98 -4.43
N ARG A 214 3.54 -13.36 -3.50
CA ARG A 214 3.71 -13.85 -2.12
C ARG A 214 2.61 -13.29 -1.23
N HIS A 215 1.76 -14.18 -0.72
CA HIS A 215 0.72 -13.84 0.25
C HIS A 215 0.36 -15.05 1.09
N LEU A 216 0.03 -14.81 2.35
CA LEU A 216 -0.47 -15.83 3.26
C LEU A 216 -1.62 -15.23 4.08
N PRO A 217 -2.80 -15.84 4.10
CA PRO A 217 -3.86 -15.44 5.02
C PRO A 217 -3.39 -15.57 6.47
N ASP A 218 -3.74 -14.63 7.33
CA ASP A 218 -3.29 -14.59 8.72
C ASP A 218 -4.43 -14.14 9.66
N TYR A 219 -4.27 -14.41 10.95
CA TYR A 219 -5.30 -14.25 11.98
C TYR A 219 -5.68 -12.78 12.18
N GLY A 220 -6.96 -12.49 12.06
CA GLY A 220 -7.53 -11.13 12.18
C GLY A 220 -7.21 -10.22 11.00
N GLN A 221 -6.00 -10.28 10.43
CA GLN A 221 -5.57 -9.41 9.34
C GLN A 221 -4.49 -10.05 8.47
N SER A 222 -4.51 -9.78 7.17
CA SER A 222 -3.38 -10.03 6.27
C SER A 222 -3.27 -8.94 5.20
N VAL A 223 -2.12 -8.89 4.53
CA VAL A 223 -1.83 -7.92 3.47
C VAL A 223 -1.35 -8.65 2.22
N LEU A 224 -1.88 -8.25 1.08
CA LEU A 224 -1.41 -8.64 -0.25
C LEU A 224 -0.80 -7.41 -0.91
N GLN A 225 0.45 -7.49 -1.36
CA GLN A 225 1.11 -6.40 -2.10
C GLN A 225 1.48 -6.88 -3.49
N MET A 226 1.23 -6.05 -4.51
CA MET A 226 1.56 -6.30 -5.91
C MET A 226 2.30 -5.08 -6.48
N PRO A 227 3.42 -5.27 -7.20
CA PRO A 227 4.10 -6.53 -7.47
C PRO A 227 5.01 -6.98 -6.31
N THR A 228 5.35 -8.27 -6.27
CA THR A 228 6.36 -8.84 -5.36
C THR A 228 7.72 -9.07 -6.03
N SER A 229 7.79 -8.93 -7.36
CA SER A 229 9.01 -9.05 -8.15
C SER A 229 8.94 -8.19 -9.41
N PRO A 230 10.05 -7.64 -9.91
CA PRO A 230 10.09 -6.96 -11.21
C PRO A 230 9.69 -7.84 -12.39
N SER A 231 9.85 -9.17 -12.29
CA SER A 231 9.51 -10.10 -13.37
C SER A 231 8.00 -10.27 -13.58
N LEU A 232 7.20 -9.90 -12.58
CA LEU A 232 5.75 -9.84 -12.66
C LEU A 232 5.30 -8.38 -12.40
N PRO A 233 5.43 -7.50 -13.40
CA PRO A 233 5.03 -6.11 -13.24
C PRO A 233 3.53 -5.98 -12.96
N LEU A 234 3.13 -4.88 -12.34
CA LEU A 234 1.72 -4.54 -12.17
C LEU A 234 1.10 -4.23 -13.54
N GLU A 235 -0.04 -4.84 -13.84
CA GLU A 235 -0.82 -4.60 -15.03
C GLU A 235 -1.93 -3.60 -14.72
N ALA A 236 -2.18 -2.65 -15.62
CA ALA A 236 -3.39 -1.83 -15.54
C ALA A 236 -4.62 -2.68 -15.87
N GLY A 237 -5.74 -2.42 -15.18
CA GLY A 237 -6.96 -3.22 -15.31
C GLY A 237 -7.55 -3.64 -13.96
N ALA A 238 -8.63 -4.43 -13.99
CA ALA A 238 -9.26 -4.95 -12.79
C ALA A 238 -8.71 -6.32 -12.40
N TYR A 239 -7.96 -6.39 -11.28
CA TYR A 239 -7.55 -7.66 -10.70
C TYR A 239 -8.76 -8.35 -10.06
N ARG A 240 -8.92 -9.65 -10.33
CA ARG A 240 -9.96 -10.49 -9.72
C ARG A 240 -9.38 -11.21 -8.52
N ILE A 241 -9.87 -10.91 -7.33
CA ILE A 241 -9.36 -11.49 -6.08
C ILE A 241 -10.48 -12.30 -5.42
N GLY A 242 -10.28 -13.59 -5.24
CA GLY A 242 -11.15 -14.41 -4.38
C GLY A 242 -10.79 -14.15 -2.91
N VAL A 243 -11.75 -13.75 -2.09
CA VAL A 243 -11.50 -13.35 -0.68
C VAL A 243 -12.30 -14.23 0.26
N SER A 244 -11.67 -14.67 1.36
CA SER A 244 -12.36 -15.51 2.34
C SER A 244 -11.80 -15.31 3.74
N SER A 245 -12.66 -15.49 4.74
CA SER A 245 -12.23 -15.83 6.10
C SER A 245 -12.08 -17.35 6.24
N PHE A 246 -11.13 -17.77 7.06
CA PHE A 246 -10.79 -19.17 7.30
C PHE A 246 -10.71 -19.44 8.80
N ARG A 247 -11.20 -20.59 9.24
CA ARG A 247 -10.96 -21.08 10.60
C ARG A 247 -9.50 -21.56 10.75
N ALA A 248 -9.05 -21.79 11.97
CA ALA A 248 -7.72 -22.34 12.25
C ALA A 248 -7.45 -23.68 11.52
N ASN A 249 -8.49 -24.48 11.30
CA ASN A 249 -8.43 -25.71 10.52
C ASN A 249 -8.63 -25.48 9.01
N GLY A 250 -8.41 -24.27 8.50
CA GLY A 250 -8.54 -23.79 7.12
C GLY A 250 -9.87 -24.00 6.39
N ALA A 251 -10.90 -24.51 7.06
CA ALA A 251 -12.27 -24.49 6.56
C ALA A 251 -12.80 -23.04 6.47
N ALA A 252 -13.89 -22.83 5.72
CA ALA A 252 -14.52 -21.52 5.59
C ALA A 252 -14.89 -20.92 6.96
N GLY A 253 -14.52 -19.66 7.13
CA GLY A 253 -14.83 -18.82 8.27
C GLY A 253 -16.28 -18.34 8.27
N SER A 254 -16.64 -17.63 9.34
CA SER A 254 -17.94 -16.97 9.49
C SER A 254 -17.86 -15.45 9.52
N ALA A 255 -16.66 -14.88 9.70
CA ALA A 255 -16.47 -13.44 9.72
C ALA A 255 -16.49 -12.88 8.29
N ILE A 256 -17.17 -11.75 8.09
CA ILE A 256 -17.18 -11.04 6.81
C ILE A 256 -15.91 -10.18 6.74
N PRO A 257 -15.04 -10.37 5.73
CA PRO A 257 -13.85 -9.55 5.56
C PRO A 257 -14.18 -8.07 5.32
N ARG A 258 -13.47 -7.16 5.98
CA ARG A 258 -13.29 -5.78 5.52
C ARG A 258 -12.09 -5.74 4.58
N VAL A 259 -12.25 -5.11 3.43
CA VAL A 259 -11.18 -5.01 2.43
C VAL A 259 -10.91 -3.54 2.14
N THR A 260 -9.65 -3.14 2.24
CA THR A 260 -9.18 -1.82 1.84
C THR A 260 -8.11 -2.01 0.77
N ALA A 261 -8.24 -1.32 -0.35
CA ALA A 261 -7.22 -1.27 -1.38
C ALA A 261 -6.49 0.07 -1.33
N VAL A 262 -5.20 0.05 -1.67
CA VAL A 262 -4.32 1.21 -1.77
C VAL A 262 -3.53 1.08 -3.06
N VAL A 263 -3.57 2.06 -3.94
CA VAL A 263 -2.71 2.11 -5.14
C VAL A 263 -1.73 3.26 -5.05
N LYS A 264 -0.46 3.02 -5.34
CA LYS A 264 0.56 4.07 -5.44
C LYS A 264 0.68 4.53 -6.89
N MET A 265 0.67 5.84 -7.11
CA MET A 265 0.64 6.44 -8.45
C MET A 265 2.03 6.85 -8.99
N ASP A 266 2.97 7.12 -8.10
CA ASP A 266 4.30 7.62 -8.47
C ASP A 266 5.46 6.72 -8.05
N ALA A 267 6.66 7.17 -8.38
CA ALA A 267 7.92 6.62 -7.89
C ALA A 267 8.47 7.47 -6.73
N GLY A 268 7.61 8.01 -5.87
CA GLY A 268 8.02 8.73 -4.68
C GLY A 268 9.09 7.95 -3.90
N VAL A 269 10.13 8.63 -3.45
CA VAL A 269 11.34 8.03 -2.87
C VAL A 269 11.58 8.45 -1.43
N PHE A 270 10.68 9.25 -0.85
CA PHE A 270 10.81 9.71 0.52
C PHE A 270 10.10 8.75 1.47
N LEU A 271 10.84 8.24 2.45
CA LEU A 271 10.30 7.42 3.53
C LEU A 271 10.27 8.24 4.82
N ASP A 272 9.07 8.41 5.36
CA ASP A 272 8.89 8.89 6.74
C ASP A 272 9.04 7.75 7.73
N LEU A 273 9.73 8.02 8.82
CA LEU A 273 9.79 7.16 9.99
C LEU A 273 9.18 7.89 11.18
N HIS A 274 8.27 7.21 11.87
CA HIS A 274 7.61 7.70 13.07
C HIS A 274 8.06 6.83 14.25
N PHE A 275 9.02 7.31 15.03
CA PHE A 275 9.56 6.57 16.17
C PHE A 275 8.69 6.75 17.40
N HIS A 276 8.29 5.63 18.00
CA HIS A 276 7.52 5.58 19.24
C HIS A 276 8.33 4.90 20.34
N PHE A 277 8.45 5.55 21.49
CA PHE A 277 9.20 5.04 22.64
C PHE A 277 8.24 4.69 23.77
N LEU A 278 8.27 3.44 24.23
CA LEU A 278 7.57 3.02 25.45
C LEU A 278 8.37 3.40 26.71
N ASN A 279 7.95 2.95 27.90
CA ASN A 279 8.69 3.24 29.11
C ASN A 279 9.99 2.42 29.20
N LEU A 280 11.10 3.09 28.91
CA LEU A 280 12.46 2.55 28.96
C LEU A 280 13.24 3.02 30.20
N GLU A 281 12.57 3.52 31.25
CA GLU A 281 13.20 3.82 32.54
C GLU A 281 13.80 2.56 33.19
N ASP A 282 14.92 2.69 33.89
CA ASP A 282 15.65 1.58 34.52
C ASP A 282 15.92 0.39 33.59
N HIS A 283 16.12 0.64 32.30
CA HIS A 283 16.45 -0.42 31.34
C HIS A 283 17.82 -1.03 31.67
N PRO A 284 17.98 -2.37 31.68
CA PRO A 284 19.27 -3.00 31.99
C PRO A 284 20.43 -2.56 31.10
N CYS A 285 20.12 -2.12 29.88
CA CYS A 285 21.09 -1.64 28.89
C CYS A 285 21.27 -0.10 28.89
N GLN A 286 20.93 0.61 29.96
CA GLN A 286 21.04 2.09 30.02
C GLN A 286 22.44 2.65 29.69
N SER A 287 23.50 1.86 29.91
CA SER A 287 24.85 2.25 29.49
C SER A 287 24.97 2.47 27.99
N ALA A 288 24.19 1.75 27.17
CA ALA A 288 24.11 1.96 25.72
C ALA A 288 23.40 3.28 25.34
N PHE A 289 22.71 3.92 26.28
CA PHE A 289 22.03 5.20 26.13
C PHE A 289 22.81 6.35 26.77
N GLY A 290 24.10 6.15 27.07
CA GLY A 290 24.91 7.15 27.78
C GLY A 290 24.50 7.35 29.24
N GLY A 291 23.78 6.41 29.84
CA GLY A 291 23.29 6.49 31.22
C GLY A 291 22.01 7.31 31.39
N ALA A 292 21.37 7.73 30.29
CA ALA A 292 20.07 8.41 30.30
C ALA A 292 18.92 7.44 29.95
N THR A 293 17.68 7.87 30.15
CA THR A 293 16.50 7.18 29.62
C THR A 293 16.38 7.45 28.11
N LEU A 294 16.11 6.40 27.32
CA LEU A 294 15.80 6.56 25.91
C LEU A 294 14.30 6.91 25.77
N ASP A 295 14.01 8.16 25.43
CA ASP A 295 12.67 8.67 25.15
C ASP A 295 12.68 9.53 23.87
N ALA A 296 11.52 10.05 23.45
CA ALA A 296 11.39 10.85 22.25
C ALA A 296 12.24 12.12 22.26
N ALA A 297 12.39 12.78 23.43
CA ALA A 297 13.16 14.01 23.55
C ALA A 297 14.66 13.72 23.44
N HIS A 298 15.14 12.70 24.14
CA HIS A 298 16.54 12.31 24.15
C HIS A 298 16.98 11.74 22.80
N ALA A 299 16.17 10.88 22.17
CA ALA A 299 16.49 10.28 20.87
C ALA A 299 16.71 11.32 19.76
N LYS A 300 16.05 12.47 19.84
CA LYS A 300 16.19 13.57 18.88
C LYS A 300 17.56 14.26 18.92
N GLU A 301 18.23 14.24 20.07
CA GLU A 301 19.48 14.99 20.31
C GLU A 301 20.69 14.07 20.52
N ALA A 302 20.45 12.81 20.91
CA ALA A 302 21.50 11.87 21.24
C ALA A 302 22.31 11.44 20.00
N ALA A 303 23.64 11.56 20.08
CA ALA A 303 24.55 11.20 19.00
C ALA A 303 24.48 9.72 18.61
N PHE A 304 24.26 8.82 19.57
CA PHE A 304 24.12 7.39 19.29
C PHE A 304 22.87 7.09 18.44
N PHE A 305 21.79 7.86 18.61
CA PHE A 305 20.55 7.64 17.88
C PHE A 305 20.59 8.37 16.53
N THR A 306 20.96 9.64 16.53
CA THR A 306 20.98 10.48 15.32
C THR A 306 22.14 10.18 14.38
N GLY A 307 23.31 9.88 14.93
CA GLY A 307 24.53 9.57 14.20
C GLY A 307 24.61 8.09 13.86
N ASP A 308 24.63 7.21 14.86
CA ASP A 308 24.92 5.80 14.61
C ASP A 308 23.70 5.05 14.07
N PHE A 309 22.54 5.17 14.71
CA PHE A 309 21.33 4.46 14.29
C PHE A 309 20.71 5.05 13.01
N LEU A 310 20.34 6.34 13.04
CA LEU A 310 19.74 7.01 11.89
C LEU A 310 20.73 7.20 10.73
N GLY A 311 22.02 7.41 10.99
CA GLY A 311 23.02 7.50 9.95
C GLY A 311 23.20 6.18 9.19
N GLU A 312 23.17 5.04 9.89
CA GLU A 312 23.21 3.72 9.25
C GLU A 312 21.93 3.46 8.45
N LEU A 313 20.74 3.76 8.99
CA LEU A 313 19.47 3.65 8.25
C LEU A 313 19.52 4.48 6.96
N ARG A 314 19.95 5.75 7.04
CA ARG A 314 20.11 6.62 5.86
C ARG A 314 21.08 6.01 4.84
N THR A 315 22.18 5.43 5.29
CA THR A 315 23.17 4.79 4.41
C THR A 315 22.57 3.59 3.66
N ILE A 316 21.82 2.73 4.37
CA ILE A 316 21.18 1.54 3.78
C ILE A 316 20.12 1.96 2.76
N PHE A 317 19.19 2.85 3.14
CA PHE A 317 18.11 3.28 2.26
C PHE A 317 18.58 4.14 1.08
N ALA A 318 19.65 4.92 1.24
CA ALA A 318 20.29 5.61 0.12
C ALA A 318 20.82 4.62 -0.93
N GLY A 319 21.31 3.44 -0.49
CA GLY A 319 21.64 2.33 -1.39
C GLY A 319 20.45 1.81 -2.20
N GLY A 320 19.24 2.00 -1.68
CA GLY A 320 17.95 1.71 -2.33
C GLY A 320 17.33 2.85 -3.12
N ASN A 321 18.03 3.98 -3.29
CA ASN A 321 17.48 5.23 -3.85
C ASN A 321 16.29 5.78 -3.06
N ILE A 322 16.24 5.52 -1.75
CA ILE A 322 15.22 6.04 -0.84
C ILE A 322 15.87 7.04 0.10
N ALA A 323 15.27 8.23 0.18
CA ALA A 323 15.66 9.26 1.12
C ALA A 323 14.82 9.14 2.39
N LEU A 324 15.47 9.14 3.55
CA LEU A 324 14.75 9.26 4.82
C LEU A 324 14.54 10.75 5.11
N GLU A 325 13.29 11.13 5.29
CA GLU A 325 12.91 12.47 5.75
C GLU A 325 13.28 12.66 7.24
N ASP A 326 13.08 13.88 7.74
CA ASP A 326 13.22 14.14 9.17
C ASP A 326 12.17 13.33 9.95
N PRO A 327 12.60 12.39 10.81
CA PRO A 327 11.68 11.52 11.51
C PRO A 327 10.91 12.27 12.59
N THR A 328 9.73 11.76 12.93
CA THR A 328 8.97 12.22 14.11
C THR A 328 9.22 11.31 15.31
N TYR A 329 9.11 11.85 16.51
CA TYR A 329 9.41 11.14 17.76
C TYR A 329 8.24 11.31 18.73
N HIS A 330 7.77 10.20 19.28
CA HIS A 330 6.59 10.15 20.15
C HIS A 330 6.85 9.27 21.38
N ASP A 331 6.41 9.72 22.55
CA ASP A 331 6.39 8.88 23.76
C ASP A 331 5.02 8.22 23.90
N ILE A 332 4.99 6.91 24.13
CA ILE A 332 3.78 6.19 24.52
C ILE A 332 3.76 6.09 26.05
N LYS A 333 3.02 7.01 26.67
CA LYS A 333 2.89 7.09 28.13
C LYS A 333 1.73 6.24 28.63
N ASN A 334 1.83 5.75 29.87
CA ASN A 334 0.77 5.04 30.58
C ASN A 334 0.32 3.71 29.93
N LYS A 335 1.27 2.98 29.32
CA LYS A 335 1.06 1.64 28.74
C LYS A 335 2.07 0.61 29.27
N PRO A 336 2.18 0.43 30.60
CA PRO A 336 3.15 -0.51 31.18
C PRO A 336 2.88 -1.97 30.77
N ASP A 337 1.65 -2.27 30.36
CA ASP A 337 1.24 -3.56 29.78
C ASP A 337 1.92 -3.87 28.44
N LEU A 338 2.49 -2.86 27.77
CA LEU A 338 3.14 -2.99 26.47
C LEU A 338 4.66 -2.89 26.54
N ASP A 339 5.25 -2.60 27.70
CA ASP A 339 6.70 -2.36 27.84
C ASP A 339 7.52 -3.59 27.42
N GLY A 340 7.12 -4.78 27.85
CA GLY A 340 7.63 -6.06 27.34
C GLY A 340 6.48 -6.84 26.71
N ILE A 341 6.57 -7.13 25.42
CA ILE A 341 5.42 -7.59 24.64
C ILE A 341 5.66 -8.97 24.03
N ALA A 342 4.70 -9.86 24.19
CA ALA A 342 4.67 -11.11 23.45
C ALA A 342 4.24 -10.83 22.02
N VAL A 343 4.85 -11.52 21.04
CA VAL A 343 4.48 -11.39 19.62
C VAL A 343 2.98 -11.55 19.38
N ALA A 344 2.34 -12.45 20.13
CA ALA A 344 0.89 -12.67 20.07
C ALA A 344 0.06 -11.39 20.36
N ASP A 345 0.61 -10.48 21.15
CA ASP A 345 -0.04 -9.25 21.62
C ASP A 345 0.45 -7.98 20.89
N VAL A 346 1.48 -8.08 20.04
CA VAL A 346 2.08 -6.94 19.30
C VAL A 346 1.05 -6.16 18.49
N GLY A 347 -0.01 -6.83 18.00
CA GLY A 347 -1.07 -6.15 17.25
C GLY A 347 -1.76 -5.02 18.03
N SER A 348 -1.83 -5.10 19.36
CA SER A 348 -2.40 -4.03 20.20
C SER A 348 -1.51 -2.79 20.24
N LEU A 349 -0.19 -2.97 20.16
CA LEU A 349 0.79 -1.90 20.10
C LEU A 349 0.81 -1.25 18.71
N LEU A 350 0.89 -2.06 17.65
CA LEU A 350 0.94 -1.56 16.27
C LEU A 350 -0.32 -0.78 15.87
N ALA A 351 -1.48 -1.09 16.44
CA ALA A 351 -2.72 -0.34 16.21
C ALA A 351 -2.69 1.12 16.73
N LEU A 352 -1.66 1.51 17.50
CA LEU A 352 -1.44 2.90 17.91
C LEU A 352 -0.81 3.74 16.78
N GLY A 353 -0.25 3.11 15.75
CA GLY A 353 0.32 3.77 14.58
C GLY A 353 -0.77 4.39 13.73
N THR A 354 -0.93 5.71 13.79
CA THR A 354 -2.04 6.44 13.15
C THR A 354 -1.60 7.30 11.96
N HIS A 355 -0.33 7.23 11.58
CA HIS A 355 0.20 8.02 10.48
C HIS A 355 -0.27 7.46 9.13
N GLU A 356 -0.83 8.32 8.28
CA GLU A 356 -1.32 7.93 6.94
C GLU A 356 -0.18 7.64 5.95
N THR A 357 1.02 8.12 6.25
CA THR A 357 2.22 7.99 5.41
C THR A 357 3.38 7.48 6.26
N GLY A 358 4.40 6.90 5.62
CA GLY A 358 5.55 6.39 6.35
C GLY A 358 5.34 5.06 7.06
N ILE A 359 6.25 4.77 7.99
CA ILE A 359 6.20 3.56 8.83
C ILE A 359 6.41 3.95 10.29
N ASP A 360 5.49 3.49 11.14
CA ASP A 360 5.64 3.56 12.60
C ASP A 360 6.64 2.51 13.09
N VAL A 361 7.60 2.94 13.91
CA VAL A 361 8.65 2.08 14.49
C VAL A 361 8.58 2.20 16.01
N PHE A 362 8.16 1.11 16.68
CA PHE A 362 7.96 1.07 18.12
C PHE A 362 9.17 0.45 18.83
N PHE A 363 9.77 1.19 19.76
CA PHE A 363 10.83 0.71 20.63
C PHE A 363 10.27 0.23 21.96
N VAL A 364 10.35 -1.08 22.19
CA VAL A 364 9.90 -1.76 23.41
C VAL A 364 11.10 -2.24 24.22
N ARG A 365 10.90 -2.56 25.50
CA ARG A 365 11.96 -3.10 26.38
C ARG A 365 12.50 -4.43 25.85
N THR A 366 11.59 -5.36 25.53
CA THR A 366 11.94 -6.71 25.10
C THR A 366 10.76 -7.33 24.34
N LEU A 367 11.07 -8.27 23.45
CA LEU A 367 10.09 -9.09 22.73
C LEU A 367 10.14 -10.54 23.23
N SER A 368 8.96 -11.16 23.34
CA SER A 368 8.83 -12.58 23.68
C SER A 368 8.26 -13.36 22.49
N PRO A 369 8.83 -14.54 22.13
CA PRO A 369 9.79 -15.33 22.90
C PRO A 369 11.22 -14.74 22.90
N VAL A 370 11.99 -15.11 23.94
CA VAL A 370 13.40 -14.70 24.08
C VAL A 370 14.19 -15.08 22.84
N GLY A 371 14.97 -14.13 22.33
CA GLY A 371 15.75 -14.27 21.11
C GLY A 371 15.14 -13.56 19.91
N LEU A 372 13.87 -13.15 19.98
CA LEU A 372 13.31 -12.26 18.97
C LEU A 372 13.71 -10.81 19.26
N GLN A 373 14.33 -10.15 18.28
CA GLN A 373 14.84 -8.78 18.44
C GLN A 373 13.99 -7.74 17.73
N ALA A 374 13.26 -8.15 16.69
CA ALA A 374 12.35 -7.30 15.96
C ALA A 374 11.18 -8.12 15.39
N PHE A 375 10.07 -7.44 15.14
CA PHE A 375 8.89 -8.04 14.56
C PHE A 375 8.10 -7.01 13.75
N GLY A 376 7.78 -7.36 12.51
CA GLY A 376 6.85 -6.63 11.67
C GLY A 376 6.04 -7.56 10.78
N PRO A 377 4.94 -7.05 10.19
CA PRO A 377 4.25 -7.74 9.11
C PRO A 377 5.13 -7.83 7.85
N ASN A 378 4.84 -8.81 6.99
CA ASN A 378 5.49 -8.93 5.69
C ASN A 378 4.46 -9.30 4.59
N PRO A 379 3.99 -8.34 3.77
CA PRO A 379 4.21 -6.89 3.86
C PRO A 379 3.33 -6.21 4.91
N GLY A 380 3.58 -4.93 5.18
CA GLY A 380 2.74 -4.09 6.04
C GLY A 380 1.55 -3.43 5.31
N PRO A 381 0.50 -3.00 6.03
CA PRO A 381 -0.71 -2.37 5.50
C PRO A 381 -0.46 -0.90 5.11
N ALA A 382 0.45 -0.67 4.16
CA ALA A 382 0.85 0.65 3.72
C ALA A 382 -0.36 1.53 3.32
N GLY A 383 -0.42 2.75 3.86
CA GLY A 383 -1.52 3.70 3.62
C GLY A 383 -2.82 3.39 4.36
N VAL A 384 -2.83 2.40 5.26
CA VAL A 384 -3.97 2.08 6.14
C VAL A 384 -3.50 2.20 7.59
N PRO A 385 -3.72 3.34 8.26
CA PRO A 385 -3.33 3.54 9.65
C PRO A 385 -4.24 2.79 10.63
N GLY A 386 -3.78 2.66 11.87
CA GLY A 386 -4.57 2.20 13.01
C GLY A 386 -4.89 0.70 13.01
N THR A 387 -4.16 -0.09 12.23
CA THR A 387 -4.36 -1.53 12.14
C THR A 387 -3.39 -2.29 13.04
N ARG A 388 -3.71 -3.56 13.32
CA ARG A 388 -2.85 -4.47 14.10
C ARG A 388 -1.49 -4.77 13.46
N GLN A 389 -1.21 -4.21 12.30
CA GLN A 389 0.05 -4.36 11.57
C GLN A 389 0.59 -2.99 11.11
N SER A 390 0.08 -1.86 11.63
CA SER A 390 0.54 -0.50 11.27
C SER A 390 1.88 -0.15 11.93
N GLY A 391 2.95 -0.84 11.53
CA GLY A 391 4.33 -0.53 11.90
C GLY A 391 5.19 -1.77 12.14
N ILE A 392 6.37 -1.56 12.70
CA ILE A 392 7.29 -2.59 13.18
C ILE A 392 7.67 -2.34 14.64
N VAL A 393 8.08 -3.40 15.34
CA VAL A 393 8.51 -3.34 16.74
C VAL A 393 9.96 -3.78 16.86
N ILE A 394 10.75 -3.04 17.63
CA ILE A 394 12.17 -3.27 17.90
C ILE A 394 12.38 -3.42 19.41
N GLY A 395 12.97 -4.55 19.83
CA GLY A 395 13.38 -4.82 21.22
C GLY A 395 14.71 -4.13 21.56
N ILE A 396 14.68 -3.22 22.52
CA ILE A 396 15.83 -2.42 22.94
C ILE A 396 16.84 -3.20 23.80
N ASP A 397 16.43 -4.32 24.40
CA ASP A 397 17.31 -5.31 25.04
C ASP A 397 18.41 -5.83 24.12
N THR A 398 18.22 -5.79 22.80
CA THR A 398 19.25 -6.05 21.80
C THR A 398 20.53 -5.23 22.03
N LEU A 399 20.41 -4.00 22.54
CA LEU A 399 21.56 -3.12 22.80
C LEU A 399 22.41 -3.52 24.00
N CYS A 400 21.97 -4.48 24.83
CA CYS A 400 22.82 -5.04 25.89
C CYS A 400 24.02 -5.83 25.32
N TYR A 401 23.92 -6.29 24.08
CA TYR A 401 24.92 -7.17 23.46
C TYR A 401 25.23 -6.82 21.99
N ARG A 402 24.60 -5.77 21.46
CA ARG A 402 24.80 -5.24 20.09
C ARG A 402 25.02 -3.74 20.09
N SER A 403 25.53 -3.21 18.98
CA SER A 403 25.66 -1.77 18.76
C SER A 403 24.41 -1.16 18.13
N TRP A 404 24.29 0.17 18.21
CA TRP A 404 23.26 0.95 17.51
C TRP A 404 23.25 0.75 16.00
N THR A 405 24.43 0.62 15.37
CA THR A 405 24.55 0.29 13.94
C THR A 405 23.95 -1.08 13.62
N GLN A 406 24.13 -2.08 14.48
CA GLN A 406 23.53 -3.40 14.29
C GLN A 406 22.01 -3.35 14.48
N LEU A 407 21.51 -2.59 15.45
CA LEU A 407 20.08 -2.37 15.64
C LEU A 407 19.45 -1.66 14.43
N ALA A 408 20.17 -0.71 13.82
CA ALA A 408 19.75 -0.04 12.60
C ALA A 408 19.64 -1.01 11.42
N ARG A 409 20.57 -1.95 11.25
CA ARG A 409 20.48 -2.99 10.20
C ARG A 409 19.28 -3.91 10.40
N LEU A 410 19.05 -4.35 11.63
CA LEU A 410 17.87 -5.13 11.99
C LEU A 410 16.59 -4.34 11.69
N THR A 411 16.55 -3.06 12.05
CA THR A 411 15.41 -2.19 11.76
C THR A 411 15.22 -2.02 10.25
N ALA A 412 16.30 -1.80 9.47
CA ALA A 412 16.23 -1.69 8.02
C ALA A 412 15.74 -2.98 7.35
N HIS A 413 16.14 -4.15 7.86
CA HIS A 413 15.64 -5.44 7.41
C HIS A 413 14.12 -5.52 7.59
N GLU A 414 13.60 -5.21 8.78
CA GLU A 414 12.17 -5.24 9.06
C GLU A 414 11.38 -4.16 8.29
N LEU A 415 11.96 -2.98 8.09
CA LEU A 415 11.37 -1.95 7.21
C LEU A 415 11.33 -2.44 5.75
N GLY A 416 12.38 -3.13 5.28
CA GLY A 416 12.39 -3.75 3.96
C GLY A 416 11.28 -4.79 3.79
N ARG A 417 11.05 -5.62 4.82
CA ARG A 417 9.94 -6.58 4.86
C ARG A 417 8.58 -5.89 4.86
N TYR A 418 8.42 -4.85 5.68
CA TYR A 418 7.21 -4.04 5.71
C TYR A 418 6.89 -3.46 4.33
N MET A 419 7.92 -3.03 3.59
CA MET A 419 7.81 -2.45 2.27
C MET A 419 7.62 -3.47 1.13
N GLY A 420 7.64 -4.77 1.42
CA GLY A 420 7.34 -5.84 0.46
C GLY A 420 8.53 -6.69 0.00
N LEU A 421 9.69 -6.59 0.66
CA LEU A 421 10.78 -7.53 0.45
C LEU A 421 10.61 -8.81 1.26
N TYR A 422 11.10 -9.91 0.71
CA TYR A 422 11.17 -11.21 1.37
C TYR A 422 12.62 -11.55 1.66
N HIS A 423 12.86 -12.56 2.50
CA HIS A 423 14.22 -13.05 2.64
C HIS A 423 14.72 -13.49 1.26
N ASN A 424 15.94 -13.06 0.91
CA ASN A 424 16.56 -13.47 -0.35
C ASN A 424 16.68 -15.00 -0.44
N VAL A 425 16.91 -15.62 0.72
CA VAL A 425 17.00 -17.05 0.89
C VAL A 425 16.49 -17.44 2.27
N GLU A 426 15.81 -18.57 2.37
CA GLU A 426 15.38 -19.15 3.65
C GLU A 426 16.33 -20.25 4.13
N LEU A 427 16.14 -20.67 5.37
CA LEU A 427 16.75 -21.90 5.88
C LEU A 427 16.41 -23.08 4.97
N GLU A 428 17.34 -24.01 4.77
CA GLU A 428 17.13 -25.23 3.98
C GLU A 428 16.93 -25.04 2.46
N VAL A 429 17.29 -23.89 1.89
CA VAL A 429 17.23 -23.68 0.43
C VAL A 429 17.97 -24.75 -0.39
N ALA A 430 18.99 -25.39 0.20
CA ALA A 430 19.74 -26.46 -0.46
C ALA A 430 18.87 -27.71 -0.71
N GLN A 431 17.90 -27.96 0.17
CA GLN A 431 16.89 -29.01 0.04
C GLN A 431 15.65 -28.50 -0.71
N HIS A 432 15.36 -27.20 -0.58
CA HIS A 432 14.19 -26.54 -1.18
C HIS A 432 14.60 -25.35 -2.06
N PRO A 433 15.03 -25.58 -3.31
CA PRO A 433 15.57 -24.51 -4.15
C PRO A 433 14.61 -23.36 -4.45
N THR A 434 13.30 -23.56 -4.28
CA THR A 434 12.27 -22.53 -4.47
C THR A 434 12.18 -21.56 -3.30
N TRP A 435 12.76 -21.87 -2.13
CA TRP A 435 12.69 -21.05 -0.90
C TRP A 435 13.64 -19.86 -0.95
N ARG A 436 13.35 -19.01 -1.92
CA ARG A 436 14.05 -17.77 -2.28
C ARG A 436 13.00 -16.68 -2.44
N ASP A 437 13.44 -15.43 -2.40
CA ASP A 437 12.58 -14.34 -2.87
C ASP A 437 12.26 -14.54 -4.38
N PRO A 438 11.16 -13.96 -4.89
CA PRO A 438 10.82 -14.07 -6.31
C PRO A 438 11.65 -13.14 -7.22
N ILE A 439 12.74 -12.53 -6.73
CA ILE A 439 13.50 -11.49 -7.42
C ILE A 439 14.75 -12.12 -8.07
N ALA A 440 14.76 -12.17 -9.41
CA ALA A 440 15.74 -12.95 -10.16
C ALA A 440 17.22 -12.52 -9.98
N ASP A 441 17.49 -11.26 -9.62
CA ASP A 441 18.83 -10.74 -9.40
C ASP A 441 19.24 -10.69 -7.92
N SER A 442 18.39 -11.22 -7.02
CA SER A 442 18.69 -11.40 -5.60
C SER A 442 19.55 -12.67 -5.43
N ASP A 443 20.79 -12.50 -4.96
CA ASP A 443 21.67 -13.63 -4.67
C ASP A 443 21.42 -14.18 -3.25
N ASP A 444 21.99 -15.35 -2.92
CA ASP A 444 21.89 -15.96 -1.59
C ASP A 444 22.92 -15.39 -0.59
N SER A 445 23.57 -14.28 -0.92
CA SER A 445 24.67 -13.76 -0.13
C SER A 445 24.18 -13.30 1.24
N ASN A 446 24.95 -13.59 2.28
CA ASN A 446 24.73 -13.02 3.61
C ASN A 446 25.05 -11.51 3.67
N THR A 447 25.60 -10.93 2.60
CA THR A 447 25.75 -9.48 2.45
C THR A 447 24.43 -8.78 2.08
N ASN A 448 23.42 -9.54 1.63
CA ASN A 448 22.10 -9.02 1.31
C ASN A 448 21.41 -8.53 2.59
N LEU A 449 20.74 -7.37 2.52
CA LEU A 449 19.95 -6.84 3.63
C LEU A 449 18.88 -7.84 4.09
N MET A 450 18.29 -8.56 3.14
CA MET A 450 17.20 -9.50 3.37
C MET A 450 17.66 -10.92 3.73
N PHE A 451 18.94 -11.12 4.04
CA PHE A 451 19.38 -12.42 4.54
C PHE A 451 18.66 -12.75 5.85
N PHE A 452 18.10 -13.97 5.95
CA PHE A 452 17.22 -14.39 7.06
C PHE A 452 17.84 -14.28 8.46
N SER A 453 19.16 -14.12 8.56
CA SER A 453 19.86 -13.98 9.84
C SER A 453 19.86 -12.53 10.34
N GLU A 454 19.88 -12.36 11.65
CA GLU A 454 19.97 -11.05 12.35
C GLU A 454 21.20 -10.20 11.97
N ILE A 455 22.22 -10.79 11.34
CA ILE A 455 23.44 -10.11 10.87
C ILE A 455 23.52 -10.17 9.35
N GLY A 456 22.37 -10.03 8.67
CA GLY A 456 22.34 -9.71 7.26
C GLY A 456 23.22 -8.50 6.95
N GLY A 457 23.61 -8.36 5.69
CA GLY A 457 24.42 -7.22 5.28
C GLY A 457 23.56 -6.00 5.00
N ILE A 458 24.02 -5.18 4.07
CA ILE A 458 23.40 -3.89 3.72
C ILE A 458 23.16 -3.76 2.22
N THR A 459 23.45 -4.81 1.45
CA THR A 459 23.34 -4.74 -0.01
C THR A 459 21.93 -5.08 -0.47
N LEU A 460 21.46 -4.36 -1.48
CA LEU A 460 20.20 -4.63 -2.18
C LEU A 460 20.49 -4.87 -3.67
N SER A 461 19.88 -5.91 -4.24
CA SER A 461 19.89 -6.14 -5.70
C SER A 461 19.12 -5.02 -6.43
N ALA A 462 19.27 -4.90 -7.75
CA ALA A 462 18.52 -3.87 -8.48
C ALA A 462 17.01 -4.14 -8.42
N GLY A 463 16.60 -5.41 -8.49
CA GLY A 463 15.20 -5.80 -8.36
C GLY A 463 14.62 -5.54 -6.97
N GLN A 464 15.39 -5.75 -5.90
CA GLN A 464 14.95 -5.39 -4.54
C GLN A 464 14.73 -3.88 -4.40
N ARG A 465 15.62 -3.05 -4.98
CA ARG A 465 15.43 -1.58 -4.98
C ARG A 465 14.17 -1.17 -5.72
N GLU A 466 13.92 -1.79 -6.87
CA GLU A 466 12.70 -1.53 -7.65
C GLU A 466 11.44 -1.82 -6.82
N ILE A 467 11.38 -2.95 -6.11
CA ILE A 467 10.24 -3.29 -5.24
C ILE A 467 10.09 -2.28 -4.10
N LEU A 468 11.19 -1.89 -3.43
CA LEU A 468 11.12 -0.88 -2.36
C LEU A 468 10.54 0.45 -2.86
N THR A 469 11.00 0.96 -4.01
CA THR A 469 10.49 2.22 -4.59
C THR A 469 9.02 2.18 -4.99
N LYS A 470 8.43 0.98 -5.13
CA LYS A 470 7.01 0.78 -5.40
C LYS A 470 6.17 0.73 -4.12
N SER A 471 6.75 0.75 -2.93
CA SER A 471 5.98 0.65 -1.69
C SER A 471 5.09 1.88 -1.45
N ALA A 472 3.82 1.67 -1.10
CA ALA A 472 2.82 2.73 -0.90
C ALA A 472 3.07 3.61 0.34
N VAL A 473 4.04 3.26 1.18
CA VAL A 473 4.49 4.12 2.31
C VAL A 473 5.35 5.30 1.85
N LEU A 474 5.91 5.22 0.63
CA LEU A 474 6.79 6.25 0.09
C LEU A 474 5.98 7.41 -0.51
N ARG A 475 6.51 8.62 -0.34
CA ARG A 475 5.95 9.88 -0.88
C ARG A 475 6.80 10.49 -1.98
#